data_AF-A0A367Q7M0-F1
#
_entry.id   AF-A0A367Q7M0-F1
#
_cell.length_a   1.000
_cell.length_b   1.000
_cell.length_c   1.000
_cell.angle_alpha   90.00
_cell.angle_beta   90.00
_cell.angle_gamma   90.00
#
_symmetry.space_group_name_H-M   'P 1'
#
loop_
_entity.id
_entity.type
_entity.pdbx_description
1 polymer ?
#
loop_
_entity_poly.entity_id
_entity_poly.type
_entity_poly.pdbx_seq_one_letter_code
_entity_poly.pdbx_strand_id
1 'polypeptide(L)'
;MTNTINTTSQDGQKFQMSHVFNDYLQALLAIEEAKSDVSQKQVLAVLLARDAVHAELMLKATRIPPDEVSKLMELDRRLKAQANKIVKAGQLKDWRSSIHPPAEAWWWFLEQDEPDPWNRFDTIWDGLTTINLTAVVSFLTMFSSQFIVSGLDLLTTFGLVGNGAVALLVFGSLTQSGREKLKQLLHQLKLPARYCSEVSFGISAFLLLGAICLQNSLPQLANYYYQRGVKSFAKAEFTEAKNELKQAIAFNSGNFDAHLLLGKTYENLENLTNARTEYMQALPGNNAETYNNLGRLYLGDRDYLTAESFFLRGLDLVKADNFATRYSLLTNLGWVQVEQNRHAEAQRSLVRAIALNQKQPSNQQRWEANCIFAKVLEIQKDRKSAIAQSTTCVNNASSYTTFDYRWVILARRRLESVRTEGVNLKQK
;
A
#
# COMPACT_ATOMS: atom_id res chain seq x y z
N MET A 1 -38.10 -44.25 83.02
CA MET A 1 -36.81 -43.53 83.04
C MET A 1 -36.81 -42.58 81.86
N THR A 2 -36.73 -41.30 82.19
CA THR A 2 -36.86 -40.11 81.36
C THR A 2 -35.77 -40.00 80.30
N ASN A 3 -36.16 -39.74 79.05
CA ASN A 3 -35.27 -39.37 77.95
C ASN A 3 -35.58 -37.92 77.55
N THR A 4 -34.85 -37.00 78.16
CA THR A 4 -34.79 -35.58 77.79
C THR A 4 -33.32 -35.23 77.78
N ILE A 5 -32.80 -34.77 76.64
CA ILE A 5 -31.66 -33.86 76.41
C ILE A 5 -31.16 -34.12 74.97
N ASN A 6 -31.54 -33.27 74.01
CA ASN A 6 -30.65 -32.75 72.93
C ASN A 6 -31.35 -31.81 71.92
N THR A 7 -32.31 -30.98 72.34
CA THR A 7 -32.92 -29.95 71.46
C THR A 7 -32.34 -28.55 71.65
N THR A 8 -31.55 -28.29 72.69
CA THR A 8 -31.03 -26.95 73.03
C THR A 8 -29.77 -26.52 72.26
N SER A 9 -29.01 -27.44 71.66
CA SER A 9 -27.75 -27.13 70.96
C SER A 9 -27.96 -26.59 69.53
N GLN A 10 -28.88 -27.18 68.76
CA GLN A 10 -29.13 -26.77 67.37
C GLN A 10 -29.90 -25.45 67.25
N ASP A 11 -30.84 -25.17 68.16
CA ASP A 11 -31.61 -23.91 68.14
C ASP A 11 -30.74 -22.69 68.54
N GLY A 12 -29.82 -22.85 69.51
CA GLY A 12 -28.85 -21.80 69.85
C GLY A 12 -27.88 -21.46 68.72
N GLN A 13 -27.44 -22.47 67.96
CA GLN A 13 -26.53 -22.30 66.82
C GLN A 13 -27.19 -21.71 65.55
N LYS A 14 -28.49 -21.96 65.36
CA LYS A 14 -29.29 -21.32 64.31
C LYS A 14 -29.59 -19.85 64.65
N PHE A 15 -29.82 -19.56 65.93
CA PHE A 15 -30.05 -18.21 66.44
C PHE A 15 -28.83 -17.28 66.26
N GLN A 16 -27.62 -17.78 66.56
CA GLN A 16 -26.37 -17.00 66.41
C GLN A 16 -26.04 -16.64 64.96
N MET A 17 -26.22 -17.58 64.01
CA MET A 17 -25.95 -17.31 62.59
C MET A 17 -26.94 -16.32 61.98
N SER A 18 -28.22 -16.43 62.35
CA SER A 18 -29.23 -15.46 61.92
C SER A 18 -28.93 -14.04 62.38
N HIS A 19 -28.29 -13.88 63.56
CA HIS A 19 -27.92 -12.58 64.11
C HIS A 19 -26.82 -11.92 63.27
N VAL A 20 -25.72 -12.63 63.00
CA VAL A 20 -24.57 -12.06 62.27
C VAL A 20 -24.91 -11.70 60.81
N PHE A 21 -25.74 -12.52 60.16
CA PHE A 21 -26.29 -12.17 58.83
C PHE A 21 -27.23 -10.97 58.87
N ASN A 22 -27.99 -10.80 59.96
CA ASN A 22 -28.85 -9.64 60.12
C ASN A 22 -28.03 -8.37 60.38
N ASP A 23 -26.97 -8.44 61.17
CA ASP A 23 -26.05 -7.32 61.41
C ASP A 23 -25.39 -6.86 60.11
N TYR A 24 -24.93 -7.80 59.29
CA TYR A 24 -24.39 -7.49 57.97
C TYR A 24 -25.42 -6.82 57.05
N LEU A 25 -26.66 -7.33 57.02
CA LEU A 25 -27.76 -6.72 56.26
C LEU A 25 -28.09 -5.30 56.76
N GLN A 26 -28.17 -5.09 58.08
CA GLN A 26 -28.49 -3.79 58.67
C GLN A 26 -27.39 -2.76 58.41
N ALA A 27 -26.13 -3.16 58.55
CA ALA A 27 -25.00 -2.30 58.22
C ALA A 27 -25.02 -1.93 56.73
N LEU A 28 -25.32 -2.89 55.85
CA LEU A 28 -25.36 -2.67 54.40
C LEU A 28 -26.51 -1.73 54.00
N LEU A 29 -27.71 -1.91 54.58
CA LEU A 29 -28.84 -1.00 54.40
C LEU A 29 -28.50 0.43 54.81
N ALA A 30 -27.72 0.60 55.89
CA ALA A 30 -27.28 1.93 56.34
C ALA A 30 -26.38 2.66 55.32
N ILE A 31 -25.68 1.94 54.43
CA ILE A 31 -24.92 2.51 53.30
C ILE A 31 -25.83 2.74 52.08
N GLU A 32 -26.75 1.81 51.82
CA GLU A 32 -27.65 1.89 50.66
C GLU A 32 -28.66 3.04 50.79
N GLU A 33 -29.25 3.21 51.98
CA GLU A 33 -30.30 4.20 52.27
C GLU A 33 -29.76 5.59 52.67
N ALA A 34 -28.43 5.73 52.75
CA ALA A 34 -27.80 7.01 53.08
C ALA A 34 -28.13 8.07 52.01
N LYS A 35 -28.87 9.11 52.42
CA LYS A 35 -29.24 10.27 51.57
C LYS A 35 -28.11 11.30 51.44
N SER A 36 -27.11 11.25 52.33
CA SER A 36 -25.91 12.09 52.35
C SER A 36 -24.65 11.24 52.12
N ASP A 37 -23.48 11.87 52.01
CA ASP A 37 -22.20 11.15 51.96
C ASP A 37 -22.09 10.18 53.15
N VAL A 38 -21.63 8.96 52.86
CA VAL A 38 -21.51 7.87 53.82
C VAL A 38 -20.40 8.19 54.81
N SER A 39 -20.61 7.97 56.11
CA SER A 39 -19.59 8.21 57.13
C SER A 39 -18.58 7.06 57.20
N GLN A 40 -17.33 7.36 57.62
CA GLN A 40 -16.30 6.36 57.89
C GLN A 40 -16.78 5.25 58.84
N LYS A 41 -17.58 5.62 59.85
CA LYS A 41 -18.13 4.67 60.83
C LYS A 41 -19.10 3.67 60.19
N GLN A 42 -19.92 4.10 59.24
CA GLN A 42 -20.84 3.22 58.50
C GLN A 42 -20.08 2.24 57.60
N VAL A 43 -19.06 2.72 56.91
CA VAL A 43 -18.19 1.87 56.08
C VAL A 43 -17.50 0.80 56.93
N LEU A 44 -16.88 1.21 58.04
CA LEU A 44 -16.18 0.28 58.93
C LEU A 44 -17.15 -0.75 59.55
N ALA A 45 -18.36 -0.32 59.91
CA ALA A 45 -19.39 -1.22 60.45
C ALA A 45 -19.76 -2.33 59.46
N VAL A 46 -19.88 -2.02 58.16
CA VAL A 46 -20.20 -3.02 57.13
C VAL A 46 -19.05 -4.00 56.92
N LEU A 47 -17.81 -3.51 56.87
CA LEU A 47 -16.63 -4.36 56.67
C LEU A 47 -16.43 -5.32 57.85
N LEU A 48 -16.56 -4.81 59.09
CA LEU A 48 -16.46 -5.63 60.30
C LEU A 48 -17.64 -6.60 60.43
N ALA A 49 -18.85 -6.20 60.03
CA ALA A 49 -19.98 -7.13 60.00
C ALA A 49 -19.73 -8.27 59.00
N ARG A 50 -19.08 -7.98 57.86
CA ARG A 50 -18.70 -9.03 56.90
C ARG A 50 -17.59 -9.95 57.42
N ASP A 51 -16.63 -9.42 58.18
CA ASP A 51 -15.62 -10.21 58.89
C ASP A 51 -16.27 -11.16 59.90
N ALA A 52 -17.27 -10.68 60.66
CA ALA A 52 -18.01 -11.52 61.61
C ALA A 52 -18.75 -12.68 60.90
N VAL A 53 -19.38 -12.41 59.75
CA VAL A 53 -20.00 -13.47 58.93
C VAL A 53 -18.95 -14.48 58.46
N HIS A 54 -17.77 -14.02 58.04
CA HIS A 54 -16.69 -14.89 57.58
C HIS A 54 -16.15 -15.78 58.71
N ALA A 55 -15.94 -15.23 59.90
CA ALA A 55 -15.48 -15.97 61.07
C ALA A 55 -16.44 -17.11 61.45
N GLU A 56 -17.74 -16.83 61.47
CA GLU A 56 -18.78 -17.84 61.77
C GLU A 56 -18.85 -18.96 60.72
N LEU A 57 -18.64 -18.64 59.45
CA LEU A 57 -18.62 -19.64 58.38
C LEU A 57 -17.38 -20.54 58.47
N MET A 58 -16.22 -19.98 58.84
CA MET A 58 -14.98 -20.74 59.02
C MET A 58 -15.04 -21.69 60.23
N LEU A 59 -15.78 -21.33 61.28
CA LEU A 59 -16.00 -22.22 62.44
C LEU A 59 -16.89 -23.44 62.10
N LYS A 60 -17.75 -23.36 61.07
CA LYS A 60 -18.73 -24.41 60.69
C LYS A 60 -18.27 -25.33 59.55
N ALA A 61 -16.96 -25.49 59.36
CA ALA A 61 -16.28 -26.05 58.18
C ALA A 61 -16.72 -27.45 57.64
N THR A 62 -17.72 -28.13 58.20
CA THR A 62 -18.13 -29.48 57.78
C THR A 62 -19.48 -29.59 57.07
N ARG A 63 -20.38 -28.58 57.10
CA ARG A 63 -21.59 -28.49 56.22
C ARG A 63 -22.31 -27.14 56.39
N ILE A 64 -22.21 -26.26 55.41
CA ILE A 64 -22.98 -25.00 55.36
C ILE A 64 -24.30 -25.23 54.60
N PRO A 65 -25.47 -24.83 55.13
CA PRO A 65 -26.74 -24.96 54.44
C PRO A 65 -26.78 -24.15 53.12
N PRO A 66 -27.37 -24.68 52.03
CA PRO A 66 -27.48 -23.96 50.75
C PRO A 66 -28.17 -22.59 50.84
N ASP A 67 -29.14 -22.46 51.74
CA ASP A 67 -29.89 -21.21 51.94
C ASP A 67 -29.02 -20.09 52.54
N GLU A 68 -28.09 -20.44 53.44
CA GLU A 68 -27.15 -19.48 54.05
C GLU A 68 -26.11 -18.99 53.04
N VAL A 69 -25.60 -19.91 52.20
CA VAL A 69 -24.69 -19.55 51.09
C VAL A 69 -25.38 -18.62 50.11
N SER A 70 -26.63 -18.92 49.72
CA SER A 70 -27.40 -18.08 48.81
C SER A 70 -27.64 -16.68 49.37
N LYS A 71 -27.96 -16.58 50.67
CA LYS A 71 -28.13 -15.29 51.37
C LYS A 71 -26.82 -14.50 51.43
N LEU A 72 -25.68 -15.16 51.65
CA LEU A 72 -24.37 -14.52 51.64
C LEU A 72 -24.02 -13.94 50.27
N MET A 73 -24.22 -14.74 49.22
CA MET A 73 -23.96 -14.31 47.84
C MET A 73 -24.79 -13.07 47.46
N GLU A 74 -26.03 -13.01 47.92
CA GLU A 74 -26.91 -11.87 47.69
C GLU A 74 -26.40 -10.60 48.40
N LEU A 75 -26.01 -10.70 49.67
CA LEU A 75 -25.48 -9.56 50.43
C LEU A 75 -24.12 -9.11 49.87
N ASP A 76 -23.25 -10.04 49.49
CA ASP A 76 -21.94 -9.73 48.89
C ASP A 76 -22.08 -9.05 47.52
N ARG A 77 -23.09 -9.43 46.74
CA ARG A 77 -23.44 -8.75 45.48
C ARG A 77 -23.85 -7.30 45.73
N ARG A 78 -24.69 -7.07 46.74
CA ARG A 78 -25.12 -5.73 47.16
C ARG A 78 -23.97 -4.88 47.70
N LEU A 79 -23.06 -5.48 48.49
CA LEU A 79 -21.86 -4.82 48.97
C LEU A 79 -20.96 -4.35 47.82
N LYS A 80 -20.72 -5.21 46.82
CA LYS A 80 -19.96 -4.85 45.61
C LYS A 80 -20.58 -3.68 44.87
N ALA A 81 -21.91 -3.60 44.79
CA ALA A 81 -22.60 -2.48 44.16
C ALA A 81 -22.37 -1.14 44.89
N GLN A 82 -22.05 -1.17 46.19
CA GLN A 82 -21.74 0.03 46.99
C GLN A 82 -20.24 0.38 47.06
N ALA A 83 -19.37 -0.30 46.31
CA ALA A 83 -17.92 -0.11 46.37
C ALA A 83 -17.50 1.36 46.22
N ASN A 84 -18.10 2.10 45.28
CA ASN A 84 -17.78 3.52 45.05
C ASN A 84 -18.06 4.39 46.27
N LYS A 85 -19.17 4.15 46.98
CA LYS A 85 -19.51 4.89 48.20
C LYS A 85 -18.56 4.55 49.35
N ILE A 86 -18.19 3.26 49.47
CA ILE A 86 -17.27 2.75 50.48
C ILE A 86 -15.86 3.32 50.29
N VAL A 87 -15.34 3.33 49.07
CA VAL A 87 -14.01 3.86 48.76
C VAL A 87 -13.96 5.38 48.96
N LYS A 88 -14.98 6.12 48.53
CA LYS A 88 -15.03 7.58 48.69
C LYS A 88 -15.06 8.02 50.17
N ALA A 89 -15.73 7.24 51.01
CA ALA A 89 -15.92 7.56 52.43
C ALA A 89 -14.85 6.96 53.36
N GLY A 90 -14.24 5.83 52.98
CA GLY A 90 -13.38 5.02 53.85
C GLY A 90 -11.88 5.22 53.61
N GLN A 91 -11.11 5.19 54.69
CA GLN A 91 -9.64 5.16 54.63
C GLN A 91 -9.15 3.70 54.62
N LEU A 92 -9.52 2.95 53.58
CA LEU A 92 -9.23 1.51 53.48
C LEU A 92 -7.74 1.18 53.62
N LYS A 93 -6.86 2.06 53.15
CA LYS A 93 -5.40 1.91 53.31
C LYS A 93 -4.94 2.00 54.76
N ASP A 94 -5.46 2.96 55.52
CA ASP A 94 -5.08 3.18 56.93
C ASP A 94 -5.69 2.11 57.85
N TRP A 95 -6.86 1.59 57.50
CA TRP A 95 -7.47 0.49 58.26
C TRP A 95 -6.75 -0.83 58.02
N ARG A 96 -6.32 -1.12 56.79
CA ARG A 96 -5.53 -2.33 56.47
C ARG A 96 -4.21 -2.38 57.24
N SER A 97 -3.52 -1.25 57.41
CA SER A 97 -2.27 -1.17 58.17
C SER A 97 -2.44 -1.38 59.67
N SER A 98 -3.67 -1.23 60.19
CA SER A 98 -3.97 -1.45 61.60
C SER A 98 -4.53 -2.85 61.85
N ILE A 99 -5.50 -3.28 61.03
CA ILE A 99 -6.29 -4.50 61.24
C ILE A 99 -5.64 -5.73 60.61
N HIS A 100 -4.80 -5.56 59.57
CA HIS A 100 -4.13 -6.65 58.84
C HIS A 100 -5.07 -7.79 58.41
N PRO A 101 -6.14 -7.51 57.64
CA PRO A 101 -7.08 -8.55 57.22
C PRO A 101 -6.41 -9.61 56.31
N PRO A 102 -6.86 -10.88 56.37
CA PRO A 102 -6.31 -11.95 55.53
C PRO A 102 -6.61 -11.72 54.05
N ALA A 103 -5.78 -12.26 53.16
CA ALA A 103 -5.92 -12.09 51.71
C ALA A 103 -7.27 -12.60 51.13
N GLU A 104 -7.94 -13.50 51.85
CA GLU A 104 -9.26 -14.04 51.49
C GLU A 104 -10.41 -13.04 51.69
N ALA A 105 -10.18 -11.99 52.49
CA ALA A 105 -11.17 -10.98 52.83
C ALA A 105 -11.28 -9.87 51.76
N TRP A 106 -11.71 -10.27 50.56
CA TRP A 106 -11.76 -9.39 49.37
C TRP A 106 -12.49 -8.05 49.57
N TRP A 107 -13.43 -7.97 50.53
CA TRP A 107 -14.18 -6.75 50.84
C TRP A 107 -13.33 -5.62 51.42
N TRP A 108 -12.14 -5.93 51.97
CA TRP A 108 -11.17 -4.91 52.40
C TRP A 108 -10.34 -4.32 51.24
N PHE A 109 -10.47 -4.88 50.03
CA PHE A 109 -9.67 -4.55 48.85
C PHE A 109 -10.52 -4.00 47.69
N LEU A 110 -11.58 -3.25 48.02
CA LEU A 110 -12.54 -2.67 47.06
C LEU A 110 -12.01 -1.47 46.23
N GLU A 111 -10.69 -1.18 46.25
CA GLU A 111 -10.10 0.01 45.61
C GLU A 111 -10.21 0.00 44.08
N GLN A 112 -10.56 1.16 43.50
CA GLN A 112 -10.29 1.51 42.11
C GLN A 112 -9.14 2.53 42.09
N ASP A 113 -8.21 2.39 41.16
CA ASP A 113 -7.19 3.41 40.88
C ASP A 113 -7.89 4.75 40.57
N GLU A 114 -7.57 5.82 41.30
CA GLU A 114 -8.12 7.15 41.00
C GLU A 114 -7.82 7.50 39.53
N PRO A 115 -8.80 7.96 38.73
CA PRO A 115 -8.55 8.35 37.35
C PRO A 115 -7.66 9.60 37.34
N ASP A 116 -6.37 9.43 36.99
CA ASP A 116 -5.44 10.54 36.75
C ASP A 116 -6.09 11.49 35.72
N PRO A 117 -6.17 12.82 35.98
CA PRO A 117 -6.69 13.80 35.02
C PRO A 117 -6.05 13.72 33.63
N TRP A 118 -4.84 13.17 33.54
CA TRP A 118 -4.14 12.94 32.28
C TRP A 118 -4.74 11.80 31.44
N ASN A 119 -5.35 10.79 32.07
CA ASN A 119 -5.97 9.65 31.37
C ASN A 119 -7.18 10.07 30.50
N ARG A 120 -7.72 11.28 30.68
CA ARG A 120 -8.77 11.82 29.80
C ARG A 120 -8.31 11.98 28.34
N PHE A 121 -7.01 12.13 28.13
CA PHE A 121 -6.42 12.28 26.79
C PHE A 121 -5.97 10.94 26.18
N ASP A 122 -5.96 9.84 26.96
CA ASP A 122 -5.54 8.52 26.46
C ASP A 122 -6.37 8.08 25.26
N THR A 123 -7.68 8.34 25.27
CA THR A 123 -8.55 8.01 24.14
C THR A 123 -8.16 8.78 22.86
N ILE A 124 -7.70 10.02 23.01
CA ILE A 124 -7.23 10.84 21.89
C ILE A 124 -5.89 10.31 21.38
N TRP A 125 -4.94 10.03 22.28
CA TRP A 125 -3.63 9.49 21.91
C TRP A 125 -3.72 8.09 21.29
N ASP A 126 -4.53 7.21 21.85
CA ASP A 126 -4.80 5.87 21.31
C ASP A 126 -5.48 5.96 19.93
N GLY A 127 -6.41 6.91 19.76
CA GLY A 127 -7.05 7.19 18.48
C GLY A 127 -6.06 7.68 17.41
N LEU A 128 -5.21 8.66 17.74
CA LEU A 128 -4.17 9.17 16.85
C LEU A 128 -3.13 8.12 16.50
N THR A 129 -2.74 7.29 17.48
CA THR A 129 -1.83 6.15 17.28
C THR A 129 -2.42 5.17 16.28
N THR A 130 -3.72 4.87 16.40
CA THR A 130 -4.43 4.00 15.46
C THR A 130 -4.41 4.59 14.05
N ILE A 131 -4.70 5.88 13.87
CA ILE A 131 -4.67 6.56 12.56
C ILE A 131 -3.28 6.50 11.93
N ASN A 132 -2.23 6.83 12.68
CA ASN A 132 -0.85 6.81 12.20
C ASN A 132 -0.43 5.41 11.75
N LEU A 133 -0.74 4.41 12.56
CA LEU A 133 -0.39 3.03 12.27
C LEU A 133 -1.18 2.47 11.09
N THR A 134 -2.47 2.80 10.94
CA THR A 134 -3.25 2.48 9.74
C THR A 134 -2.66 3.12 8.48
N ALA A 135 -2.17 4.37 8.56
CA ALA A 135 -1.50 5.02 7.44
C ALA A 135 -0.18 4.32 7.07
N VAL A 136 0.63 3.92 8.05
CA VAL A 136 1.85 3.14 7.83
C VAL A 136 1.53 1.78 7.18
N VAL A 137 0.48 1.08 7.64
CA VAL A 137 0.04 -0.19 7.02
C VAL A 137 -0.35 0.04 5.57
N SER A 138 -1.13 1.09 5.30
CA SER A 138 -1.59 1.43 3.95
C SER A 138 -0.41 1.76 3.02
N PHE A 139 0.61 2.44 3.54
CA PHE A 139 1.86 2.67 2.82
C PHE A 139 2.57 1.33 2.50
N LEU A 140 2.74 0.46 3.49
CA LEU A 140 3.41 -0.83 3.30
C LEU A 140 2.68 -1.73 2.29
N THR A 141 1.34 -1.75 2.29
CA THR A 141 0.57 -2.54 1.33
C THR A 141 0.68 -1.99 -0.09
N MET A 142 0.63 -0.67 -0.27
CA MET A 142 0.74 -0.02 -1.58
C MET A 142 2.11 -0.24 -2.25
N PHE A 143 3.18 -0.34 -1.47
CA PHE A 143 4.55 -0.50 -1.98
C PHE A 143 5.09 -1.94 -1.91
N SER A 144 4.31 -2.89 -1.35
CA SER A 144 4.74 -4.29 -1.18
C SER A 144 5.19 -4.96 -2.48
N SER A 145 4.52 -4.70 -3.61
CA SER A 145 4.88 -5.28 -4.92
C SER A 145 6.10 -4.63 -5.56
N GLN A 146 6.44 -3.40 -5.17
CA GLN A 146 7.54 -2.63 -5.75
C GLN A 146 8.90 -3.12 -5.25
N PHE A 147 8.98 -3.52 -3.98
CA PHE A 147 10.23 -3.99 -3.37
C PHE A 147 10.64 -5.41 -3.77
N ILE A 148 9.67 -6.27 -4.17
CA ILE A 148 9.94 -7.65 -4.61
C ILE A 148 10.87 -7.67 -5.84
N VAL A 149 10.75 -6.70 -6.75
CA VAL A 149 11.51 -6.65 -8.01
C VAL A 149 12.94 -6.13 -7.81
N SER A 150 13.20 -5.41 -6.71
CA SER A 150 14.51 -4.80 -6.43
C SER A 150 15.51 -5.71 -5.71
N GLY A 151 15.18 -6.98 -5.48
CA GLY A 151 16.04 -7.94 -4.77
C GLY A 151 16.15 -7.68 -3.26
N LEU A 152 15.54 -6.60 -2.77
CA LEU A 152 15.21 -6.38 -1.37
C LEU A 152 13.94 -7.16 -1.07
N ASP A 153 14.10 -8.45 -0.81
CA ASP A 153 13.02 -9.33 -0.40
C ASP A 153 12.57 -8.98 1.04
N LEU A 154 11.93 -7.82 1.17
CA LEU A 154 11.28 -7.37 2.40
C LEU A 154 10.18 -8.36 2.83
N LEU A 155 9.70 -9.22 1.93
CA LEU A 155 8.81 -10.32 2.27
C LEU A 155 9.53 -11.54 2.85
N THR A 156 10.84 -11.67 2.81
CA THR A 156 11.55 -12.68 3.65
C THR A 156 12.22 -12.08 4.87
N THR A 157 12.52 -10.78 4.84
CA THR A 157 12.99 -10.05 6.05
C THR A 157 11.86 -9.59 6.97
N PHE A 158 10.63 -9.35 6.45
CA PHE A 158 9.42 -9.03 7.23
C PHE A 158 8.24 -10.00 6.96
N GLY A 159 8.29 -10.84 5.93
CA GLY A 159 7.15 -11.66 5.52
C GLY A 159 7.20 -13.10 6.03
N LEU A 160 6.83 -13.25 7.30
CA LEU A 160 5.85 -14.28 7.62
C LEU A 160 4.46 -13.70 7.92
N VAL A 161 4.29 -12.38 7.83
CA VAL A 161 3.06 -11.78 8.31
C VAL A 161 2.72 -10.43 7.64
N GLY A 162 2.64 -10.44 6.30
CA GLY A 162 2.43 -9.22 5.48
C GLY A 162 1.13 -8.43 5.74
N ASN A 163 0.12 -9.02 6.38
CA ASN A 163 -1.03 -8.30 6.93
C ASN A 163 -1.22 -8.56 8.44
N GLY A 164 -0.86 -9.75 8.91
CA GLY A 164 -1.01 -10.14 10.31
C GLY A 164 0.08 -9.60 11.26
N ALA A 165 1.34 -9.35 10.86
CA ALA A 165 2.38 -8.82 11.77
C ALA A 165 2.18 -7.35 11.89
N VAL A 166 1.85 -6.67 10.79
CA VAL A 166 1.59 -5.25 10.85
C VAL A 166 0.35 -5.02 11.69
N ALA A 167 -0.73 -5.79 11.49
CA ALA A 167 -1.83 -5.84 12.44
C ALA A 167 -1.37 -6.22 13.86
N LEU A 168 -0.51 -7.22 14.08
CA LEU A 168 0.04 -7.55 15.38
C LEU A 168 1.03 -6.51 15.94
N LEU A 169 1.55 -5.57 15.16
CA LEU A 169 2.39 -4.46 15.61
C LEU A 169 1.50 -3.28 16.00
N VAL A 170 0.46 -3.01 15.19
CA VAL A 170 -0.58 -2.02 15.45
C VAL A 170 -1.42 -2.42 16.66
N PHE A 171 -2.00 -3.60 16.64
CA PHE A 171 -2.72 -4.19 17.76
C PHE A 171 -1.76 -4.62 18.85
N GLY A 172 -0.54 -5.07 18.59
CA GLY A 172 0.39 -5.50 19.65
C GLY A 172 0.77 -4.38 20.59
N SER A 173 1.14 -3.21 20.07
CA SER A 173 1.41 -2.03 20.90
C SER A 173 0.19 -1.54 21.69
N LEU A 174 -1.02 -1.72 21.14
CA LEU A 174 -2.30 -1.38 21.78
C LEU A 174 -2.90 -2.52 22.65
N THR A 175 -2.40 -3.76 22.51
CA THR A 175 -2.87 -4.93 23.28
C THR A 175 -2.42 -4.81 24.73
N GLN A 176 -3.15 -5.46 25.62
CA GLN A 176 -2.79 -5.53 27.04
C GLN A 176 -1.34 -6.02 27.22
N SER A 177 -0.88 -6.99 26.43
CA SER A 177 0.50 -7.49 26.48
C SER A 177 1.55 -6.50 26.00
N GLY A 178 1.29 -5.69 24.96
CA GLY A 178 2.24 -4.66 24.51
C GLY A 178 2.29 -3.45 25.42
N ARG A 179 1.14 -3.03 25.97
CA ARG A 179 1.08 -1.99 27.00
C ARG A 179 1.84 -2.39 28.26
N GLU A 180 1.74 -3.64 28.70
CA GLU A 180 2.52 -4.12 29.85
C GLU A 180 4.03 -4.16 29.56
N LYS A 181 4.46 -4.60 28.37
CA LYS A 181 5.88 -4.51 27.97
C LYS A 181 6.38 -3.08 27.89
N LEU A 182 5.57 -2.16 27.36
CA LEU A 182 5.93 -0.74 27.27
C LEU A 182 6.03 -0.11 28.67
N LYS A 183 5.10 -0.41 29.58
CA LYS A 183 5.16 0.02 30.98
C LYS A 183 6.42 -0.51 31.69
N GLN A 184 6.80 -1.77 31.45
CA GLN A 184 8.05 -2.34 31.97
C GLN A 184 9.28 -1.59 31.46
N LEU A 185 9.33 -1.25 30.17
CA LEU A 185 10.41 -0.44 29.59
C LEU A 185 10.42 0.99 30.14
N LEU A 186 9.26 1.63 30.31
CA LEU A 186 9.14 2.95 30.93
C LEU A 186 9.67 2.93 32.37
N HIS A 187 9.36 1.88 33.13
CA HIS A 187 9.88 1.70 34.49
C HIS A 187 11.41 1.56 34.49
N GLN A 188 11.99 0.81 33.54
CA GLN A 188 13.45 0.74 33.38
C GLN A 188 14.08 2.10 33.04
N LEU A 189 13.37 2.94 32.28
CA LEU A 189 13.77 4.30 31.93
C LEU A 189 13.41 5.36 32.99
N LYS A 190 12.90 4.93 34.17
CA LYS A 190 12.43 5.80 35.27
C LYS A 190 11.32 6.79 34.86
N LEU A 191 10.57 6.49 33.82
CA LEU A 191 9.43 7.29 33.38
C LEU A 191 8.13 6.80 34.04
N PRO A 192 7.22 7.71 34.45
CA PRO A 192 5.93 7.32 34.99
C PRO A 192 5.12 6.50 33.99
N ALA A 193 4.47 5.43 34.46
CA ALA A 193 3.64 4.55 33.64
C ALA A 193 2.42 5.26 32.99
N ARG A 194 2.09 6.48 33.46
CA ARG A 194 1.03 7.33 32.90
C ARG A 194 1.29 7.74 31.45
N TYR A 195 2.55 7.84 31.01
CA TYR A 195 2.90 8.32 29.66
C TYR A 195 2.85 7.23 28.58
N CYS A 196 2.19 6.10 28.85
CA CYS A 196 2.19 4.93 27.97
C CYS A 196 1.56 5.25 26.60
N SER A 197 0.44 5.99 26.60
CA SER A 197 -0.27 6.35 25.38
C SER A 197 0.46 7.44 24.59
N GLU A 198 1.07 8.43 25.24
CA GLU A 198 1.88 9.47 24.57
C GLU A 198 3.14 8.89 23.92
N VAL A 199 3.83 7.98 24.60
CA VAL A 199 5.02 7.32 24.04
C VAL A 199 4.63 6.40 22.88
N SER A 200 3.52 5.67 22.99
CA SER A 200 2.97 4.88 21.88
C SER A 200 2.67 5.75 20.66
N PHE A 201 2.04 6.91 20.88
CA PHE A 201 1.82 7.89 19.83
C PHE A 201 3.15 8.39 19.23
N GLY A 202 4.13 8.76 20.06
CA GLY A 202 5.44 9.22 19.60
C GLY A 202 6.16 8.20 18.70
N ILE A 203 6.12 6.92 19.05
CA ILE A 203 6.65 5.83 18.22
C ILE A 203 5.89 5.74 16.89
N SER A 204 4.56 5.77 16.94
CA SER A 204 3.73 5.71 15.71
C SER A 204 3.99 6.89 14.77
N ALA A 205 4.16 8.09 15.32
CA ALA A 205 4.45 9.31 14.57
C ALA A 205 5.84 9.25 13.94
N PHE A 206 6.84 8.73 14.65
CA PHE A 206 8.18 8.51 14.11
C PHE A 206 8.16 7.51 12.93
N LEU A 207 7.42 6.41 13.06
CA LEU A 207 7.26 5.44 11.97
C LEU A 207 6.57 6.06 10.75
N LEU A 208 5.52 6.87 10.98
CA LEU A 208 4.83 7.57 9.90
C LEU A 208 5.74 8.58 9.19
N LEU A 209 6.54 9.35 9.93
CA LEU A 209 7.54 10.25 9.37
C LEU A 209 8.59 9.50 8.54
N GLY A 210 9.05 8.33 9.01
CA GLY A 210 9.92 7.43 8.27
C GLY A 210 9.30 6.98 6.94
N ALA A 211 8.04 6.57 6.96
CA ALA A 211 7.30 6.18 5.75
C ALA A 211 7.15 7.34 4.75
N ILE A 212 6.81 8.55 5.23
CA ILE A 212 6.70 9.76 4.39
C ILE A 212 8.07 10.11 3.78
N CYS A 213 9.15 10.05 4.57
CA CYS A 213 10.50 10.31 4.10
C CYS A 213 10.91 9.32 3.00
N LEU A 214 10.62 8.04 3.20
CA LEU A 214 10.85 7.00 2.19
C LEU A 214 10.02 7.26 0.93
N GLN A 215 8.73 7.59 1.06
CA GLN A 215 7.85 7.91 -0.06
C GLN A 215 8.41 9.06 -0.91
N ASN A 216 8.93 10.11 -0.28
CA ASN A 216 9.53 11.25 -0.96
C ASN A 216 10.87 10.92 -1.62
N SER A 217 11.55 9.86 -1.16
CA SER A 217 12.84 9.41 -1.69
C SER A 217 12.70 8.45 -2.88
N LEU A 218 11.61 7.67 -2.96
CA LEU A 218 11.37 6.70 -4.03
C LEU A 218 11.44 7.31 -5.46
N PRO A 219 10.82 8.48 -5.75
CA PRO A 219 10.90 9.08 -7.08
C PRO A 219 12.33 9.45 -7.48
N GLN A 220 13.18 9.86 -6.53
CA GLN A 220 14.58 10.18 -6.81
C GLN A 220 15.36 8.93 -7.19
N LEU A 221 15.10 7.82 -6.49
CA LEU A 221 15.71 6.53 -6.79
C LEU A 221 15.22 6.00 -8.16
N ALA A 222 13.93 6.10 -8.44
CA ALA A 222 13.37 5.76 -9.75
C ALA A 222 14.03 6.56 -10.88
N ASN A 223 14.22 7.88 -10.69
CA ASN A 223 14.90 8.72 -11.67
C ASN A 223 16.38 8.34 -11.81
N TYR A 224 17.08 8.03 -10.72
CA TYR A 224 18.48 7.57 -10.76
C TYR A 224 18.64 6.34 -11.66
N TYR A 225 17.83 5.30 -11.43
CA TYR A 225 17.84 4.08 -12.25
C TYR A 225 17.40 4.36 -13.70
N TYR A 226 16.41 5.23 -13.90
CA TYR A 226 15.98 5.63 -15.24
C TYR A 226 17.12 6.29 -16.03
N GLN A 227 17.84 7.24 -15.44
CA GLN A 227 18.97 7.91 -16.09
C GLN A 227 20.12 6.94 -16.42
N ARG A 228 20.38 5.95 -15.54
CA ARG A 228 21.33 4.87 -15.85
C ARG A 228 20.85 4.03 -17.03
N GLY A 229 19.57 3.67 -17.06
CA GLY A 229 18.94 2.97 -18.18
C GLY A 229 19.06 3.72 -19.50
N VAL A 230 18.80 5.04 -19.50
CA VAL A 230 18.99 5.93 -20.65
C VAL A 230 20.43 5.88 -21.14
N LYS A 231 21.40 5.97 -20.23
CA LYS A 231 22.83 5.95 -20.57
C LYS A 231 23.27 4.61 -21.18
N SER A 232 22.87 3.49 -20.57
CA SER A 232 23.18 2.16 -21.10
C SER A 232 22.49 1.91 -22.45
N PHE A 233 21.26 2.39 -22.63
CA PHE A 233 20.56 2.32 -23.92
C PHE A 233 21.31 3.10 -25.01
N ALA A 234 21.77 4.31 -24.71
CA ALA A 234 22.53 5.14 -25.66
C ALA A 234 23.87 4.50 -26.09
N LYS A 235 24.45 3.65 -25.24
CA LYS A 235 25.65 2.85 -25.55
C LYS A 235 25.36 1.51 -26.25
N ALA A 236 24.10 1.22 -26.56
CA ALA A 236 23.64 -0.08 -27.05
C ALA A 236 23.88 -1.27 -26.08
N GLU A 237 24.07 -0.99 -24.78
CA GLU A 237 24.19 -2.00 -23.72
C GLU A 237 22.78 -2.46 -23.28
N PHE A 238 22.01 -3.06 -24.20
CA PHE A 238 20.57 -3.28 -24.03
C PHE A 238 20.20 -4.19 -22.85
N THR A 239 21.04 -5.16 -22.50
CA THR A 239 20.81 -6.01 -21.32
C THR A 239 20.92 -5.24 -20.01
N GLU A 240 21.89 -4.33 -19.88
CA GLU A 240 22.02 -3.46 -18.71
C GLU A 240 20.88 -2.44 -18.67
N ALA A 241 20.59 -1.80 -19.81
CA ALA A 241 19.48 -0.86 -19.94
C ALA A 241 18.15 -1.48 -19.46
N LYS A 242 17.86 -2.72 -19.87
CA LYS A 242 16.68 -3.47 -19.43
C LYS A 242 16.63 -3.62 -17.91
N ASN A 243 17.74 -3.98 -17.27
CA ASN A 243 17.77 -4.20 -15.83
C ASN A 243 17.58 -2.88 -15.06
N GLU A 244 18.28 -1.82 -15.47
CA GLU A 244 18.17 -0.49 -14.86
C GLU A 244 16.76 0.09 -15.01
N LEU A 245 16.14 -0.05 -16.19
CA LEU A 245 14.78 0.42 -16.43
C LEU A 245 13.74 -0.37 -15.63
N LYS A 246 13.93 -1.69 -15.46
CA LYS A 246 13.09 -2.49 -14.56
C LYS A 246 13.18 -2.01 -13.12
N GLN A 247 14.36 -1.62 -12.64
CA GLN A 247 14.51 -1.02 -11.31
C GLN A 247 13.81 0.33 -11.24
N ALA A 248 13.93 1.18 -12.27
CA ALA A 248 13.23 2.45 -12.31
C ALA A 248 11.70 2.29 -12.21
N ILE A 249 11.14 1.33 -12.94
CA ILE A 249 9.70 0.97 -12.91
C ILE A 249 9.30 0.34 -11.57
N ALA A 250 10.20 -0.42 -10.94
CA ALA A 250 9.95 -0.97 -9.61
C ALA A 250 9.73 0.16 -8.59
N PHE A 251 10.57 1.20 -8.59
CA PHE A 251 10.42 2.35 -7.68
C PHE A 251 9.34 3.36 -8.10
N ASN A 252 8.97 3.40 -9.38
CA ASN A 252 7.88 4.21 -9.90
C ASN A 252 7.22 3.52 -11.10
N SER A 253 6.15 2.77 -10.83
CA SER A 253 5.36 2.07 -11.86
C SER A 253 4.62 3.03 -12.80
N GLY A 254 4.46 4.30 -12.42
CA GLY A 254 3.89 5.34 -13.27
C GLY A 254 4.91 6.04 -14.18
N ASN A 255 6.15 5.56 -14.24
CA ASN A 255 7.17 6.15 -15.10
C ASN A 255 6.98 5.70 -16.57
N PHE A 256 6.08 6.38 -17.29
CA PHE A 256 5.75 6.04 -18.68
C PHE A 256 6.94 6.18 -19.64
N ASP A 257 7.88 7.09 -19.37
CA ASP A 257 9.10 7.23 -20.17
C ASP A 257 10.05 6.04 -19.96
N ALA A 258 10.11 5.48 -18.75
CA ALA A 258 10.84 4.24 -18.48
C ALA A 258 10.21 3.05 -19.20
N HIS A 259 8.88 2.94 -19.19
CA HIS A 259 8.15 1.92 -19.95
C HIS A 259 8.39 2.05 -21.46
N LEU A 260 8.32 3.27 -22.02
CA LEU A 260 8.63 3.52 -23.43
C LEU A 260 10.07 3.09 -23.77
N LEU A 261 11.05 3.48 -22.96
CA LEU A 261 12.43 3.12 -23.22
C LEU A 261 12.70 1.63 -23.01
N LEU A 262 12.03 0.98 -22.07
CA LEU A 262 12.11 -0.46 -21.86
C LEU A 262 11.51 -1.22 -23.05
N GLY A 263 10.40 -0.73 -23.62
CA GLY A 263 9.85 -1.27 -24.86
C GLY A 263 10.83 -1.20 -26.03
N LYS A 264 11.50 -0.05 -26.21
CA LYS A 264 12.57 0.12 -27.22
C LYS A 264 13.74 -0.82 -26.96
N THR A 265 14.10 -0.99 -25.69
CA THR A 265 15.16 -1.92 -25.28
C THR A 265 14.79 -3.36 -25.63
N TYR A 266 13.53 -3.76 -25.42
CA TYR A 266 13.05 -5.07 -25.81
C TYR A 266 13.00 -5.28 -27.33
N GLU A 267 12.65 -4.26 -28.13
CA GLU A 267 12.75 -4.35 -29.60
C GLU A 267 14.19 -4.61 -30.05
N ASN A 268 15.19 -3.93 -29.45
CA ASN A 268 16.61 -4.15 -29.76
C ASN A 268 17.13 -5.52 -29.30
N LEU A 269 16.45 -6.14 -28.34
CA LEU A 269 16.69 -7.52 -27.90
C LEU A 269 15.81 -8.54 -28.65
N GLU A 270 15.16 -8.12 -29.74
CA GLU A 270 14.28 -8.93 -30.59
C GLU A 270 13.08 -9.56 -29.84
N ASN A 271 12.73 -9.03 -28.67
CA ASN A 271 11.62 -9.51 -27.84
C ASN A 271 10.38 -8.62 -28.05
N LEU A 272 9.71 -8.79 -29.19
CA LEU A 272 8.56 -7.97 -29.57
C LEU A 272 7.35 -8.13 -28.64
N THR A 273 7.18 -9.30 -28.02
CA THR A 273 6.10 -9.57 -27.07
C THR A 273 6.22 -8.67 -25.84
N ASN A 274 7.39 -8.65 -25.19
CA ASN A 274 7.61 -7.77 -24.05
C ASN A 274 7.64 -6.30 -24.47
N ALA A 275 8.19 -5.97 -25.64
CA ALA A 275 8.16 -4.60 -26.15
C ALA A 275 6.73 -4.06 -26.25
N ARG A 276 5.80 -4.85 -26.80
CA ARG A 276 4.38 -4.51 -26.88
C ARG A 276 3.77 -4.26 -25.51
N THR A 277 4.02 -5.15 -24.56
CA THR A 277 3.51 -5.00 -23.18
C THR A 277 3.98 -3.69 -22.56
N GLU A 278 5.27 -3.38 -22.66
CA GLU A 278 5.82 -2.15 -22.08
C GLU A 278 5.30 -0.89 -22.79
N TYR A 279 5.16 -0.93 -24.11
CA TYR A 279 4.53 0.19 -24.82
C TYR A 279 3.06 0.39 -24.44
N MET A 280 2.31 -0.68 -24.19
CA MET A 280 0.94 -0.56 -23.65
C MET A 280 0.93 0.09 -22.27
N GLN A 281 1.89 -0.23 -21.39
CA GLN A 281 2.04 0.44 -20.09
C GLN A 281 2.45 1.90 -20.22
N ALA A 282 3.14 2.29 -21.30
CA ALA A 282 3.52 3.68 -21.58
C ALA A 282 2.38 4.54 -22.18
N LEU A 283 1.26 3.95 -22.62
CA LEU A 283 0.15 4.67 -23.27
C LEU A 283 -0.45 5.81 -22.42
N PRO A 284 -0.68 5.67 -21.11
CA PRO A 284 -1.25 6.74 -20.29
C PRO A 284 -0.40 8.02 -20.26
N GLY A 285 0.90 7.92 -20.59
CA GLY A 285 1.78 9.07 -20.76
C GLY A 285 1.46 9.97 -21.95
N ASN A 286 0.54 9.57 -22.83
CA ASN A 286 0.13 10.34 -24.02
C ASN A 286 1.31 10.80 -24.90
N ASN A 287 2.36 9.97 -25.01
CA ASN A 287 3.56 10.28 -25.78
C ASN A 287 3.41 9.77 -27.23
N ALA A 288 3.50 10.67 -28.22
CA ALA A 288 3.38 10.36 -29.64
C ALA A 288 4.35 9.27 -30.15
N GLU A 289 5.54 9.14 -29.55
CA GLU A 289 6.50 8.08 -29.87
C GLU A 289 6.00 6.70 -29.46
N THR A 290 5.34 6.59 -28.30
CA THR A 290 4.69 5.33 -27.86
C THR A 290 3.65 4.85 -28.87
N TYR A 291 2.79 5.77 -29.34
CA TYR A 291 1.80 5.48 -30.37
C TYR A 291 2.46 5.04 -31.69
N ASN A 292 3.52 5.73 -32.11
CA ASN A 292 4.29 5.34 -33.29
C ASN A 292 4.86 3.92 -33.16
N ASN A 293 5.44 3.57 -32.01
CA ASN A 293 6.08 2.27 -31.84
C ASN A 293 5.06 1.13 -31.74
N LEU A 294 3.94 1.30 -31.04
CA LEU A 294 2.84 0.33 -31.09
C LEU A 294 2.28 0.17 -32.49
N GLY A 295 2.01 1.28 -33.19
CA GLY A 295 1.53 1.24 -34.56
C GLY A 295 2.46 0.45 -35.49
N ARG A 296 3.78 0.57 -35.31
CA ARG A 296 4.78 -0.23 -36.05
C ARG A 296 4.67 -1.73 -35.75
N LEU A 297 4.45 -2.11 -34.49
CA LEU A 297 4.27 -3.52 -34.13
C LEU A 297 2.99 -4.10 -34.77
N TYR A 298 1.87 -3.37 -34.73
CA TYR A 298 0.62 -3.80 -35.39
C TYR A 298 0.73 -3.81 -36.92
N LEU A 299 1.49 -2.87 -37.50
CA LEU A 299 1.82 -2.88 -38.93
C LEU A 299 2.60 -4.14 -39.31
N GLY A 300 3.54 -4.58 -38.45
CA GLY A 300 4.26 -5.86 -38.59
C GLY A 300 3.35 -7.08 -38.52
N ASP A 301 2.36 -7.05 -37.63
CA ASP A 301 1.31 -8.08 -37.51
C ASP A 301 0.30 -8.05 -38.67
N ARG A 302 0.41 -7.05 -39.57
CA ARG A 302 -0.54 -6.76 -40.66
C ARG A 302 -1.94 -6.36 -40.19
N ASP A 303 -2.07 -5.96 -38.93
CA ASP A 303 -3.28 -5.32 -38.41
C ASP A 303 -3.25 -3.83 -38.76
N TYR A 304 -3.58 -3.55 -40.03
CA TYR A 304 -3.50 -2.22 -40.60
C TYR A 304 -4.50 -1.24 -40.00
N LEU A 305 -5.68 -1.71 -39.57
CA LEU A 305 -6.70 -0.85 -38.95
C LEU A 305 -6.23 -0.36 -37.58
N THR A 306 -5.73 -1.28 -36.74
CA THR A 306 -5.20 -0.91 -35.43
C THR A 306 -3.95 -0.04 -35.58
N ALA A 307 -3.04 -0.37 -36.48
CA ALA A 307 -1.84 0.44 -36.76
C ALA A 307 -2.19 1.88 -37.16
N GLU A 308 -3.15 2.05 -38.08
CA GLU A 308 -3.63 3.37 -38.50
C GLU A 308 -4.17 4.18 -37.32
N SER A 309 -4.98 3.57 -36.45
CA SER A 309 -5.54 4.25 -35.28
C SER A 309 -4.45 4.79 -34.35
N PHE A 310 -3.38 4.01 -34.12
CA PHE A 310 -2.24 4.44 -33.32
C PHE A 310 -1.50 5.59 -34.01
N PHE A 311 -1.24 5.51 -35.32
CA PHE A 311 -0.55 6.59 -36.03
C PHE A 311 -1.34 7.90 -36.05
N LEU A 312 -2.67 7.84 -36.25
CA LEU A 312 -3.53 9.02 -36.18
C LEU A 312 -3.53 9.64 -34.79
N ARG A 313 -3.68 8.81 -33.74
CA ARG A 313 -3.61 9.31 -32.36
C ARG A 313 -2.25 9.92 -32.01
N GLY A 314 -1.16 9.34 -32.51
CA GLY A 314 0.17 9.92 -32.37
C GLY A 314 0.31 11.27 -33.07
N LEU A 315 -0.32 11.45 -34.24
CA LEU A 315 -0.34 12.73 -34.98
C LEU A 315 -1.14 13.82 -34.25
N ASP A 316 -2.19 13.45 -33.52
CA ASP A 316 -2.94 14.39 -32.69
C ASP A 316 -2.12 14.89 -31.47
N LEU A 317 -1.23 14.05 -30.96
CA LEU A 317 -0.44 14.33 -29.74
C LEU A 317 0.93 14.97 -30.04
N VAL A 318 1.47 14.78 -31.25
CA VAL A 318 2.83 15.21 -31.56
C VAL A 318 2.96 16.74 -31.60
N LYS A 319 3.86 17.27 -30.77
CA LYS A 319 4.18 18.71 -30.70
C LYS A 319 4.69 19.25 -32.04
N ALA A 320 4.47 20.54 -32.28
CA ALA A 320 4.77 21.19 -33.57
C ALA A 320 6.25 21.16 -33.96
N ASP A 321 7.14 21.19 -32.97
CA ASP A 321 8.60 21.21 -33.06
C ASP A 321 9.22 19.80 -33.13
N ASN A 322 8.47 18.74 -32.80
CA ASN A 322 8.95 17.37 -32.90
C ASN A 322 8.79 16.83 -34.34
N PHE A 323 9.63 17.35 -35.24
CA PHE A 323 9.65 16.95 -36.65
C PHE A 323 10.04 15.48 -36.87
N ALA A 324 10.82 14.88 -35.96
CA ALA A 324 11.27 13.49 -36.07
C ALA A 324 10.09 12.53 -35.89
N THR A 325 9.40 12.61 -34.77
CA THR A 325 8.25 11.75 -34.49
C THR A 325 7.13 11.98 -35.50
N ARG A 326 6.87 13.24 -35.88
CA ARG A 326 5.86 13.56 -36.90
C ARG A 326 6.19 12.97 -38.27
N TYR A 327 7.47 12.99 -38.68
CA TYR A 327 7.91 12.33 -39.90
C TYR A 327 7.67 10.81 -39.85
N SER A 328 8.07 10.15 -38.76
CA SER A 328 7.87 8.70 -38.60
C SER A 328 6.40 8.31 -38.64
N LEU A 329 5.55 9.05 -37.93
CA LEU A 329 4.10 8.82 -37.91
C LEU A 329 3.47 8.96 -39.31
N LEU A 330 3.78 10.03 -40.05
CA LEU A 330 3.26 10.24 -41.40
C LEU A 330 3.78 9.20 -42.40
N THR A 331 5.04 8.78 -42.24
CA THR A 331 5.65 7.75 -43.10
C THR A 331 4.97 6.41 -42.88
N ASN A 332 4.78 6.01 -41.62
CA ASN A 332 4.14 4.75 -41.27
C ASN A 332 2.64 4.75 -41.60
N LEU A 333 1.95 5.88 -41.44
CA LEU A 333 0.57 6.06 -41.91
C LEU A 333 0.48 5.90 -43.43
N GLY A 334 1.41 6.52 -44.16
CA GLY A 334 1.52 6.36 -45.61
C GLY A 334 1.75 4.91 -46.02
N TRP A 335 2.58 4.16 -45.28
CA TRP A 335 2.77 2.73 -45.50
C TRP A 335 1.46 1.96 -45.30
N VAL A 336 0.80 2.11 -44.16
CA VAL A 336 -0.49 1.45 -43.88
C VAL A 336 -1.50 1.71 -45.00
N GLN A 337 -1.61 2.97 -45.45
CA GLN A 337 -2.50 3.37 -46.54
C GLN A 337 -2.14 2.69 -47.88
N VAL A 338 -0.85 2.45 -48.16
CA VAL A 338 -0.44 1.66 -49.34
C VAL A 338 -0.90 0.22 -49.22
N GLU A 339 -0.72 -0.43 -48.07
CA GLU A 339 -1.13 -1.84 -47.85
C GLU A 339 -2.66 -2.00 -47.88
N GLN A 340 -3.41 -0.94 -47.60
CA GLN A 340 -4.87 -0.88 -47.71
C GLN A 340 -5.36 -0.41 -49.10
N ASN A 341 -4.47 -0.27 -50.09
CA ASN A 341 -4.76 0.22 -51.45
C ASN A 341 -5.32 1.67 -51.53
N ARG A 342 -5.15 2.48 -50.48
CA ARG A 342 -5.60 3.87 -50.42
C ARG A 342 -4.50 4.82 -50.91
N HIS A 343 -4.13 4.69 -52.18
CA HIS A 343 -2.94 5.35 -52.76
C HIS A 343 -2.99 6.89 -52.74
N ALA A 344 -4.17 7.50 -52.92
CA ALA A 344 -4.33 8.95 -52.87
C ALA A 344 -4.10 9.53 -51.45
N GLU A 345 -4.53 8.80 -50.42
CA GLU A 345 -4.24 9.14 -49.03
C GLU A 345 -2.76 8.94 -48.70
N ALA A 346 -2.20 7.80 -49.10
CA ALA A 346 -0.78 7.51 -48.93
C ALA A 346 0.11 8.63 -49.52
N GLN A 347 -0.20 9.09 -50.74
CA GLN A 347 0.50 10.22 -51.35
C GLN A 347 0.45 11.47 -50.47
N ARG A 348 -0.74 11.85 -49.95
CA ARG A 348 -0.88 13.03 -49.09
C ARG A 348 -0.03 12.91 -47.82
N SER A 349 -0.06 11.75 -47.16
CA SER A 349 0.72 11.48 -45.95
C SER A 349 2.23 11.54 -46.22
N LEU A 350 2.69 10.89 -47.29
CA LEU A 350 4.12 10.80 -47.64
C LEU A 350 4.69 12.14 -48.13
N VAL A 351 3.93 12.90 -48.93
CA VAL A 351 4.33 14.25 -49.34
C VAL A 351 4.49 15.16 -48.11
N ARG A 352 3.56 15.08 -47.14
CA ARG A 352 3.68 15.81 -45.87
C ARG A 352 4.92 15.37 -45.09
N ALA A 353 5.24 14.08 -45.05
CA ALA A 353 6.46 13.58 -44.39
C ALA A 353 7.72 14.15 -45.07
N ILE A 354 7.83 14.03 -46.39
CA ILE A 354 8.98 14.52 -47.18
C ILE A 354 9.19 16.04 -47.01
N ALA A 355 8.10 16.82 -46.94
CA ALA A 355 8.17 18.26 -46.70
C ALA A 355 8.80 18.63 -45.33
N LEU A 356 8.75 17.74 -44.33
CA LEU A 356 9.39 17.98 -43.03
C LEU A 356 10.91 17.87 -43.11
N ASN A 357 11.45 17.05 -44.03
CA ASN A 357 12.89 16.88 -44.22
C ASN A 357 13.55 18.16 -44.77
N GLN A 358 12.81 18.95 -45.55
CA GLN A 358 13.29 20.21 -46.12
C GLN A 358 13.39 21.34 -45.08
N LYS A 359 12.59 21.26 -43.99
CA LYS A 359 12.56 22.26 -42.93
C LYS A 359 13.65 22.09 -41.87
N GLN A 360 14.28 20.92 -41.80
CA GLN A 360 15.34 20.63 -40.84
C GLN A 360 16.39 19.70 -41.47
N PRO A 361 17.50 20.22 -42.01
CA PRO A 361 18.63 19.39 -42.40
C PRO A 361 19.34 18.91 -41.13
N SER A 362 18.78 17.89 -40.47
CA SER A 362 19.52 17.10 -39.50
C SER A 362 20.58 16.29 -40.24
N ASN A 363 21.73 16.03 -39.61
CA ASN A 363 22.76 15.12 -40.11
C ASN A 363 22.27 13.67 -40.34
N GLN A 364 21.03 13.35 -39.93
CA GLN A 364 20.35 12.10 -40.22
C GLN A 364 19.47 12.24 -41.46
N GLN A 365 19.91 11.67 -42.57
CA GLN A 365 19.15 11.67 -43.83
C GLN A 365 17.95 10.73 -43.69
N ARG A 366 16.73 11.28 -43.80
CA ARG A 366 15.48 10.51 -43.75
C ARG A 366 15.01 10.18 -45.16
N TRP A 367 14.82 8.90 -45.45
CA TRP A 367 14.69 8.39 -46.81
C TRP A 367 13.48 7.47 -47.02
N GLU A 368 12.95 6.90 -45.94
CA GLU A 368 11.89 5.89 -45.90
C GLU A 368 10.63 6.34 -46.63
N ALA A 369 10.19 7.59 -46.38
CA ALA A 369 9.03 8.17 -47.04
C ALA A 369 9.20 8.25 -48.57
N ASN A 370 10.40 8.55 -49.06
CA ASN A 370 10.69 8.61 -50.50
C ASN A 370 10.59 7.21 -51.13
N CYS A 371 11.03 6.16 -50.44
CA CYS A 371 10.94 4.79 -50.95
C CYS A 371 9.49 4.34 -51.12
N ILE A 372 8.66 4.59 -50.10
CA ILE A 372 7.24 4.24 -50.14
C ILE A 372 6.53 5.11 -51.18
N PHE A 373 6.86 6.40 -51.26
CA PHE A 373 6.24 7.31 -52.22
C PHE A 373 6.57 6.95 -53.67
N ALA A 374 7.79 6.48 -53.94
CA ALA A 374 8.16 5.96 -55.25
C ALA A 374 7.26 4.78 -55.69
N LYS A 375 6.82 3.93 -54.74
CA LYS A 375 5.84 2.87 -55.04
C LYS A 375 4.47 3.45 -55.41
N VAL A 376 3.99 4.44 -54.65
CA VAL A 376 2.69 5.08 -54.92
C VAL A 376 2.67 5.70 -56.32
N LEU A 377 3.73 6.42 -56.69
CA LEU A 377 3.89 7.04 -58.00
C LEU A 377 3.95 6.00 -59.15
N GLU A 378 4.59 4.86 -58.91
CA GLU A 378 4.60 3.75 -59.87
C GLU A 378 3.18 3.21 -60.12
N ILE A 379 2.39 3.02 -59.06
CA ILE A 379 0.98 2.57 -59.18
C ILE A 379 0.16 3.61 -59.96
N GLN A 380 0.46 4.89 -59.77
CA GLN A 380 -0.17 6.01 -60.48
C GLN A 380 0.37 6.22 -61.90
N LYS A 381 1.34 5.41 -62.35
CA LYS A 381 2.00 5.51 -63.66
C LYS A 381 2.82 6.79 -63.88
N ASP A 382 3.15 7.53 -62.82
CA ASP A 382 4.10 8.65 -62.89
C ASP A 382 5.54 8.13 -62.78
N ARG A 383 6.01 7.57 -63.90
CA ARG A 383 7.34 6.93 -63.99
C ARG A 383 8.47 7.92 -63.67
N LYS A 384 8.38 9.17 -64.13
CA LYS A 384 9.43 10.17 -63.97
C LYS A 384 9.63 10.51 -62.49
N SER A 385 8.55 10.82 -61.78
CA SER A 385 8.61 11.12 -60.35
C SER A 385 8.99 9.89 -59.54
N ALA A 386 8.50 8.70 -59.90
CA ALA A 386 8.86 7.45 -59.22
C ALA A 386 10.38 7.18 -59.26
N ILE A 387 11.04 7.43 -60.40
CA ILE A 387 12.50 7.30 -60.54
C ILE A 387 13.22 8.31 -59.64
N ALA A 388 12.79 9.59 -59.65
CA ALA A 388 13.41 10.62 -58.81
C ALA A 388 13.34 10.26 -57.32
N GLN A 389 12.18 9.84 -56.84
CA GLN A 389 11.97 9.42 -55.45
C GLN A 389 12.77 8.15 -55.11
N SER A 390 12.85 7.18 -56.03
CA SER A 390 13.70 5.99 -55.90
C SER A 390 15.19 6.36 -55.76
N THR A 391 15.68 7.33 -56.53
CA THR A 391 17.07 7.80 -56.45
C THR A 391 17.34 8.43 -55.08
N THR A 392 16.46 9.32 -54.60
CA THR A 392 16.58 9.92 -53.27
C THR A 392 16.53 8.86 -52.16
N CYS A 393 15.64 7.87 -52.27
CA CYS A 393 15.56 6.73 -51.35
C CYS A 393 16.89 5.97 -51.28
N VAL A 394 17.43 5.51 -52.42
CA VAL A 394 18.60 4.62 -52.45
C VAL A 394 19.89 5.36 -52.07
N ASN A 395 20.07 6.61 -52.50
CA ASN A 395 21.29 7.38 -52.22
C ASN A 395 21.47 7.72 -50.74
N ASN A 396 20.38 7.84 -50.00
CA ASN A 396 20.38 8.24 -48.59
C ASN A 396 20.15 7.06 -47.63
N ALA A 397 19.91 5.85 -48.13
CA ALA A 397 19.61 4.69 -47.30
C ALA A 397 20.84 4.27 -46.46
N SER A 398 20.75 4.38 -45.13
CA SER A 398 21.73 3.87 -44.15
C SER A 398 21.32 2.51 -43.55
N SER A 399 22.24 1.80 -42.90
CA SER A 399 22.03 0.44 -42.33
C SER A 399 21.04 0.38 -41.16
N TYR A 400 20.49 -0.80 -40.82
CA TYR A 400 19.17 -1.30 -41.30
C TYR A 400 18.29 -1.68 -40.09
N THR A 401 16.96 -1.61 -40.22
CA THR A 401 16.03 -2.55 -39.56
C THR A 401 15.39 -3.45 -40.63
N THR A 402 15.07 -4.70 -40.30
CA THR A 402 14.53 -5.70 -41.25
C THR A 402 13.18 -5.30 -41.87
N PHE A 403 12.41 -4.44 -41.20
CA PHE A 403 11.07 -4.05 -41.63
C PHE A 403 11.11 -3.11 -42.85
N ASP A 404 11.99 -2.12 -42.86
CA ASP A 404 12.04 -1.06 -43.88
C ASP A 404 12.74 -1.50 -45.20
N TYR A 405 13.46 -2.63 -45.16
CA TYR A 405 14.36 -3.04 -46.25
C TYR A 405 13.63 -3.38 -47.57
N ARG A 406 12.35 -3.82 -47.51
CA ARG A 406 11.54 -4.12 -48.70
C ARG A 406 11.42 -2.91 -49.63
N TRP A 407 11.19 -1.72 -49.07
CA TRP A 407 10.96 -0.51 -49.86
C TRP A 407 12.23 -0.07 -50.60
N VAL A 408 13.39 -0.22 -49.98
CA VAL A 408 14.70 0.04 -50.61
C VAL A 408 14.96 -0.95 -51.75
N ILE A 409 14.69 -2.24 -51.55
CA ILE A 409 14.86 -3.25 -52.61
C ILE A 409 13.98 -2.90 -53.82
N LEU A 410 12.72 -2.55 -53.59
CA LEU A 410 11.81 -2.16 -54.67
C LEU A 410 12.32 -0.92 -55.41
N ALA A 411 12.84 0.06 -54.68
CA ALA A 411 13.43 1.26 -55.28
C ALA A 411 14.67 0.93 -56.14
N ARG A 412 15.58 0.06 -55.66
CA ARG A 412 16.77 -0.38 -56.41
C ARG A 412 16.40 -1.11 -57.70
N ARG A 413 15.47 -2.08 -57.63
CA ARG A 413 14.98 -2.82 -58.81
C ARG A 413 14.41 -1.88 -59.87
N ARG A 414 13.69 -0.83 -59.46
CA ARG A 414 13.16 0.19 -60.37
C ARG A 414 14.26 0.98 -61.08
N LEU A 415 15.35 1.32 -60.38
CA LEU A 415 16.48 2.03 -60.99
C LEU A 415 17.27 1.12 -61.95
N GLU A 416 17.40 -0.16 -61.62
CA GLU A 416 18.04 -1.15 -62.48
C GLU A 416 17.28 -1.38 -63.80
N SER A 417 15.95 -1.48 -63.77
CA SER A 417 15.15 -1.67 -65.00
C SER A 417 15.27 -0.48 -65.97
N VAL A 418 15.35 0.74 -65.45
CA VAL A 418 15.58 1.95 -66.28
C VAL A 418 16.97 1.92 -66.91
N ARG A 419 17.98 1.46 -66.16
CA ARG A 419 19.36 1.35 -66.68
C ARG A 419 19.45 0.33 -67.82
N THR A 420 18.79 -0.82 -67.70
CA THR A 420 18.80 -1.86 -68.74
C THR A 420 18.03 -1.43 -70.00
N GLU A 421 16.88 -0.77 -69.84
CA GLU A 421 16.15 -0.17 -70.96
C GLU A 421 17.00 0.88 -71.71
N GLY A 422 17.69 1.76 -70.97
CA GLY A 422 18.55 2.78 -71.55
C GLY A 422 19.78 2.24 -72.28
N VAL A 423 20.31 1.07 -71.88
CA VAL A 423 21.39 0.37 -72.59
C VAL A 423 20.87 -0.25 -73.89
N ASN A 424 19.69 -0.89 -73.85
CA ASN A 424 19.09 -1.52 -75.03
C ASN A 424 18.66 -0.50 -76.10
N LEU A 425 18.29 0.73 -75.70
CA LEU A 425 17.96 1.82 -76.64
C LEU A 425 19.19 2.49 -77.28
N LYS A 426 20.39 2.32 -76.70
CA LYS A 426 21.65 2.82 -77.29
C LYS A 426 22.34 1.80 -78.21
N GLN A 427 21.87 0.55 -78.19
CA GLN A 427 22.39 -0.55 -79.01
C GLN A 427 21.52 -0.84 -80.25
N LYS A 428 20.39 -0.14 -80.39
CA LYS A 428 19.59 -0.05 -81.62
C LYS A 428 19.85 1.30 -82.27
#